data_AF-A0A7I8J0J0-F1
#
_entry.id   AF-A0A7I8J0J0-F1
#
_cell.length_a   1.000
_cell.length_b   1.000
_cell.length_c   1.000
_cell.angle_alpha   90.00
_cell.angle_beta   90.00
_cell.angle_gamma   90.00
#
_symmetry.space_group_name_H-M   'P 1'
#
loop_
_entity.id
_entity.type
_entity.pdbx_description
1 polymer ?
#
loop_
_entity_poly.entity_id
_entity_poly.type
_entity_poly.pdbx_seq_one_letter_code
_entity_poly.pdbx_strand_id
1 'polypeptide(L)'
;MWECPDFFPVARRGRNGLDTSAAGPALKHVMKVSLDLTRFEYYTLGSYSPEKIDLLRSGGATEDPVGWSNESDSVADDVAKNWAGIQTIPRAVWLDNGGRQLVQWPVQELEKLRGRRWKDAQELCKKKGADVAGGVGPFGLWVLASGDLSERTAVFFRVFKGKEKHVVLLCHDDSSSTSRAGVWKPSFAGFVDVDIQKDRKISLRSLIDASVVESFGAGGKTCITSRVYPVHAVGGAAHLHAFNNGAAAVKISLLRAWQMGTPNMNQPTEP
;
A
#
# COMPACT_ATOMS: atom_id res chain seq x y z
N MET A 1 -28.25 -26.80 -11.07
CA MET A 1 -28.31 -27.24 -9.66
C MET A 1 -28.70 -26.04 -8.78
N TRP A 2 -28.92 -26.23 -7.46
CA TRP A 2 -28.86 -25.16 -6.47
C TRP A 2 -27.46 -25.20 -5.85
N GLU A 3 -26.72 -24.10 -5.88
CA GLU A 3 -25.30 -24.03 -5.53
C GLU A 3 -25.03 -22.85 -4.59
N CYS A 4 -23.90 -22.92 -3.87
CA CYS A 4 -23.43 -21.92 -2.89
C CYS A 4 -24.54 -21.19 -2.11
N PRO A 5 -25.43 -21.91 -1.39
CA PRO A 5 -26.48 -21.29 -0.60
C PRO A 5 -25.89 -20.62 0.65
N ASP A 6 -26.36 -19.42 0.95
CA ASP A 6 -25.98 -18.64 2.14
C ASP A 6 -27.23 -18.05 2.81
N PHE A 7 -27.15 -17.82 4.12
CA PHE A 7 -28.27 -17.33 4.93
C PHE A 7 -27.80 -16.41 6.06
N PHE A 8 -28.08 -15.11 5.94
CA PHE A 8 -27.55 -14.09 6.86
C PHE A 8 -28.58 -13.01 7.23
N PRO A 9 -28.51 -12.45 8.46
CA PRO A 9 -29.37 -11.37 8.89
C PRO A 9 -28.92 -10.00 8.36
N VAL A 10 -29.89 -9.13 8.08
CA VAL A 10 -29.70 -7.70 7.74
C VAL A 10 -30.62 -6.82 8.57
N ALA A 11 -30.11 -5.67 9.03
CA ALA A 11 -30.89 -4.74 9.82
C ALA A 11 -31.96 -4.02 8.96
N ARG A 12 -33.17 -3.80 9.51
CA ARG A 12 -34.22 -3.01 8.84
C ARG A 12 -33.89 -1.52 8.71
N ARG A 13 -32.81 -1.05 9.35
CA ARG A 13 -32.24 0.31 9.26
C ARG A 13 -30.73 0.24 9.50
N GLY A 14 -29.95 1.09 8.82
CA GLY A 14 -28.49 1.13 8.92
C GLY A 14 -27.79 0.42 7.76
N ARG A 15 -26.45 0.38 7.80
CA ARG A 15 -25.59 -0.22 6.75
C ARG A 15 -24.50 -1.16 7.30
N ASN A 16 -24.50 -1.38 8.61
CA ASN A 16 -23.49 -2.21 9.26
C ASN A 16 -23.84 -3.69 9.05
N GLY A 17 -22.83 -4.52 8.86
CA GLY A 17 -22.98 -5.97 8.96
C GLY A 17 -23.43 -6.38 10.36
N LEU A 18 -24.04 -7.56 10.45
CA LEU A 18 -24.47 -8.19 11.70
C LEU A 18 -23.72 -9.51 11.87
N ASP A 19 -23.65 -9.99 13.11
CA ASP A 19 -23.27 -11.37 13.39
C ASP A 19 -24.32 -12.32 12.80
N THR A 20 -23.91 -13.48 12.30
CA THR A 20 -24.84 -14.44 11.67
C THR A 20 -25.84 -15.06 12.66
N SER A 21 -25.55 -15.00 13.97
CA SER A 21 -26.48 -15.39 15.04
C SER A 21 -27.52 -14.31 15.40
N ALA A 22 -27.46 -13.11 14.81
CA ALA A 22 -28.33 -12.01 15.18
C ALA A 22 -29.80 -12.24 14.78
N ALA A 23 -30.68 -12.38 15.77
CA ALA A 23 -32.11 -12.59 15.61
C ALA A 23 -32.96 -11.47 16.24
N GLY A 24 -34.16 -11.23 15.70
CA GLY A 24 -35.17 -10.33 16.31
C GLY A 24 -36.03 -9.55 15.30
N PRO A 25 -37.13 -8.91 15.77
CA PRO A 25 -38.13 -8.23 14.91
C PRO A 25 -37.63 -6.95 14.22
N ALA A 26 -36.45 -6.47 14.60
CA ALA A 26 -35.75 -5.36 13.95
C ALA A 26 -34.95 -5.78 12.70
N LEU A 27 -34.90 -7.08 12.40
CA LEU A 27 -34.10 -7.67 11.33
C LEU A 27 -34.96 -8.24 10.20
N LYS A 28 -34.32 -8.49 9.06
CA LYS A 28 -34.75 -9.47 8.04
C LYS A 28 -33.63 -10.46 7.82
N HIS A 29 -33.92 -11.57 7.18
CA HIS A 29 -32.91 -12.53 6.73
C HIS A 29 -32.90 -12.59 5.21
N VAL A 30 -31.70 -12.78 4.67
CA VAL A 30 -31.41 -12.95 3.26
C VAL A 30 -31.13 -14.43 3.04
N MET A 31 -31.85 -15.07 2.11
CA MET A 31 -31.46 -16.38 1.58
C MET A 31 -30.88 -16.19 0.18
N LYS A 32 -29.63 -16.63 -0.01
CA LYS A 32 -28.89 -16.61 -1.27
C LYS A 32 -29.03 -17.95 -2.01
N VAL A 33 -29.40 -17.85 -3.28
CA VAL A 33 -29.57 -18.85 -4.34
C VAL A 33 -28.63 -18.78 -5.56
N SER A 34 -27.51 -19.51 -5.68
CA SER A 34 -26.81 -19.62 -6.99
C SER A 34 -27.50 -20.70 -7.84
N LEU A 35 -27.93 -20.38 -9.06
CA LEU A 35 -28.56 -21.36 -9.97
C LEU A 35 -27.72 -21.63 -11.22
N ASP A 36 -27.06 -22.79 -11.26
CA ASP A 36 -26.15 -23.18 -12.36
C ASP A 36 -26.80 -23.10 -13.76
N LEU A 37 -28.10 -23.40 -13.89
CA LEU A 37 -28.85 -23.33 -15.15
C LEU A 37 -28.99 -21.92 -15.74
N THR A 38 -28.99 -20.88 -14.91
CA THR A 38 -29.14 -19.49 -15.36
C THR A 38 -27.89 -18.64 -15.13
N ARG A 39 -26.91 -19.18 -14.37
CA ARG A 39 -25.71 -18.47 -13.89
C ARG A 39 -26.03 -17.14 -13.21
N PHE A 40 -27.23 -17.05 -12.62
CA PHE A 40 -27.68 -15.91 -11.83
C PHE A 40 -27.73 -16.25 -10.35
N GLU A 41 -27.55 -15.20 -9.57
CA GLU A 41 -27.52 -15.18 -8.13
C GLU A 41 -28.81 -14.54 -7.59
N TYR A 42 -29.56 -15.28 -6.76
CA TYR A 42 -30.93 -14.94 -6.37
C TYR A 42 -31.04 -14.62 -4.87
N TYR A 43 -31.71 -13.51 -4.54
CA TYR A 43 -31.75 -12.97 -3.18
C TYR A 43 -33.18 -12.83 -2.64
N THR A 44 -33.56 -13.69 -1.70
CA THR A 44 -34.90 -13.71 -1.09
C THR A 44 -34.89 -13.05 0.30
N LEU A 45 -35.75 -12.05 0.53
CA LEU A 45 -35.79 -11.26 1.77
C LEU A 45 -37.00 -11.60 2.64
N GLY A 46 -36.77 -12.34 3.73
CA GLY A 46 -37.82 -12.83 4.63
C GLY A 46 -37.71 -12.39 6.08
N SER A 47 -38.72 -12.78 6.86
CA SER A 47 -38.66 -12.84 8.32
C SER A 47 -38.40 -14.29 8.74
N TYR A 48 -37.44 -14.49 9.64
CA TYR A 48 -37.11 -15.81 10.19
C TYR A 48 -37.30 -15.80 11.70
N SER A 49 -38.08 -16.75 12.18
CA SER A 49 -38.08 -17.22 13.57
C SER A 49 -37.75 -18.72 13.54
N PRO A 50 -37.01 -19.27 14.53
CA PRO A 50 -36.83 -20.71 14.67
C PRO A 50 -38.16 -21.50 14.70
N GLU A 51 -39.25 -20.85 15.12
CA GLU A 51 -40.59 -21.43 15.23
C GLU A 51 -41.47 -21.20 13.98
N LYS A 52 -41.13 -20.23 13.12
CA LYS A 52 -41.91 -19.89 11.91
C LYS A 52 -41.08 -19.18 10.84
N ILE A 53 -41.17 -19.68 9.61
CA ILE A 53 -40.49 -19.13 8.43
C ILE A 53 -41.51 -18.39 7.55
N ASP A 54 -41.41 -17.06 7.46
CA ASP A 54 -42.22 -16.22 6.57
C ASP A 54 -41.30 -15.52 5.53
N LEU A 55 -40.94 -16.24 4.47
CA LEU A 55 -40.15 -15.69 3.36
C LEU A 55 -41.04 -14.93 2.35
N LEU A 56 -40.67 -13.68 2.04
CA LEU A 56 -41.30 -12.89 0.98
C LEU A 56 -40.42 -12.90 -0.26
N ARG A 57 -41.01 -13.16 -1.44
CA ARG A 57 -40.28 -13.11 -2.72
C ARG A 57 -40.07 -11.66 -3.17
N SER A 58 -38.98 -11.05 -2.73
CA SER A 58 -38.36 -9.92 -3.41
C SER A 58 -37.70 -10.42 -4.71
N GLY A 59 -38.23 -10.03 -5.87
CA GLY A 59 -37.61 -10.37 -7.15
C GLY A 59 -36.40 -9.48 -7.43
N GLY A 60 -35.19 -10.07 -7.44
CA GLY A 60 -33.96 -9.38 -7.83
C GLY A 60 -32.81 -10.37 -8.01
N ALA A 61 -32.03 -10.19 -9.07
CA ALA A 61 -30.75 -10.86 -9.29
C ALA A 61 -29.61 -9.89 -8.95
N THR A 62 -28.75 -10.29 -8.02
CA THR A 62 -27.61 -9.53 -7.45
C THR A 62 -26.62 -10.56 -6.88
N GLU A 63 -25.38 -10.21 -6.52
CA GLU A 63 -24.32 -11.21 -6.27
C GLU A 63 -23.78 -11.24 -4.82
N ASP A 64 -22.89 -12.19 -4.50
CA ASP A 64 -22.19 -12.31 -3.21
C ASP A 64 -21.51 -11.01 -2.72
N PRO A 65 -21.28 -10.86 -1.40
CA PRO A 65 -20.30 -9.93 -0.85
C PRO A 65 -18.91 -10.07 -1.49
N VAL A 66 -18.49 -11.28 -1.84
CA VAL A 66 -17.39 -11.61 -2.77
C VAL A 66 -17.78 -12.85 -3.58
N GLY A 67 -18.13 -12.69 -4.86
CA GLY A 67 -18.46 -13.78 -5.78
C GLY A 67 -17.35 -14.06 -6.79
N TRP A 68 -17.37 -15.21 -7.47
CA TRP A 68 -16.49 -15.44 -8.62
C TRP A 68 -17.03 -14.74 -9.87
N SER A 69 -16.15 -14.06 -10.60
CA SER A 69 -16.44 -13.59 -11.95
C SER A 69 -16.30 -14.76 -12.93
N ASN A 70 -17.28 -14.93 -13.82
CA ASN A 70 -17.18 -15.94 -14.89
C ASN A 70 -16.02 -15.59 -15.83
N GLU A 71 -15.27 -16.62 -16.24
CA GLU A 71 -14.25 -16.47 -17.27
C GLU A 71 -14.90 -16.27 -18.65
N SER A 72 -14.26 -15.50 -19.52
CA SER A 72 -14.78 -15.15 -20.86
C SER A 72 -13.82 -15.48 -22.00
N ASP A 73 -12.57 -15.85 -21.68
CA ASP A 73 -11.57 -16.31 -22.63
C ASP A 73 -11.71 -17.83 -22.94
N SER A 74 -10.84 -18.38 -23.80
CA SER A 74 -10.82 -19.82 -24.09
C SER A 74 -9.86 -20.57 -23.17
N VAL A 75 -10.14 -21.85 -22.92
CA VAL A 75 -9.28 -22.74 -22.11
C VAL A 75 -7.84 -22.81 -22.65
N ALA A 76 -7.62 -22.58 -23.94
CA ALA A 76 -6.28 -22.51 -24.52
C ALA A 76 -5.55 -21.21 -24.12
N ASP A 77 -6.27 -20.09 -24.04
CA ASP A 77 -5.74 -18.81 -23.58
C ASP A 77 -5.49 -18.81 -22.08
N ASP A 78 -6.37 -19.42 -21.28
CA ASP A 78 -6.22 -19.63 -19.83
C ASP A 78 -4.93 -20.39 -19.51
N VAL A 79 -4.69 -21.50 -20.21
CA VAL A 79 -3.46 -22.30 -20.10
C VAL A 79 -2.24 -21.51 -20.56
N ALA A 80 -2.35 -20.70 -21.62
CA ALA A 80 -1.24 -19.85 -22.09
C ALA A 80 -0.92 -18.68 -21.14
N LYS A 81 -1.92 -18.15 -20.43
CA LYS A 81 -1.78 -17.11 -19.39
C LYS A 81 -1.34 -17.69 -18.04
N ASN A 82 -1.54 -18.99 -17.83
CA ASN A 82 -1.24 -19.73 -16.60
C ASN A 82 -2.00 -19.22 -15.35
N TRP A 83 -3.20 -18.67 -15.55
CA TRP A 83 -4.23 -18.41 -14.54
C TRP A 83 -5.59 -18.23 -15.21
N ALA A 84 -6.69 -18.46 -14.47
CA ALA A 84 -8.06 -18.28 -14.96
C ALA A 84 -9.00 -17.93 -13.79
N GLY A 85 -10.01 -17.10 -14.06
CA GLY A 85 -11.01 -16.67 -13.10
C GLY A 85 -10.51 -15.67 -12.05
N ILE A 86 -11.42 -14.86 -11.51
CA ILE A 86 -11.10 -13.84 -10.51
C ILE A 86 -12.26 -13.61 -9.54
N GLN A 87 -11.96 -13.22 -8.30
CA GLN A 87 -12.98 -12.75 -7.36
C GLN A 87 -13.44 -11.33 -7.69
N THR A 88 -14.74 -11.10 -7.59
CA THR A 88 -15.39 -9.79 -7.75
C THR A 88 -15.01 -8.84 -6.60
N ILE A 89 -15.17 -7.53 -6.85
CA ILE A 89 -14.83 -6.47 -5.90
C ILE A 89 -15.71 -6.61 -4.63
N PRO A 90 -15.13 -6.62 -3.41
CA PRO A 90 -15.92 -6.80 -2.19
C PRO A 90 -17.02 -5.75 -1.98
N ARG A 91 -18.21 -6.22 -1.60
CA ARG A 91 -19.45 -5.45 -1.41
C ARG A 91 -19.97 -5.50 0.03
N ALA A 92 -20.28 -4.34 0.59
CA ALA A 92 -21.15 -4.20 1.75
C ALA A 92 -22.61 -4.28 1.32
N VAL A 93 -23.47 -4.85 2.19
CA VAL A 93 -24.84 -5.26 1.86
C VAL A 93 -25.82 -4.76 2.93
N TRP A 94 -26.90 -4.10 2.54
CA TRP A 94 -27.94 -3.58 3.46
C TRP A 94 -29.31 -3.40 2.77
N LEU A 95 -30.36 -3.08 3.53
CA LEU A 95 -31.71 -2.86 2.97
C LEU A 95 -31.95 -1.41 2.53
N ASP A 96 -32.69 -1.23 1.42
CA ASP A 96 -33.14 0.07 0.96
C ASP A 96 -34.06 0.79 1.98
N ASN A 97 -34.32 2.09 1.77
CA ASN A 97 -35.14 2.90 2.68
C ASN A 97 -36.59 2.37 2.84
N GLY A 98 -37.13 1.64 1.85
CA GLY A 98 -38.42 0.96 1.91
C GLY A 98 -38.37 -0.43 2.56
N GLY A 99 -37.18 -1.00 2.81
CA GLY A 99 -37.00 -2.33 3.39
C GLY A 99 -37.46 -3.48 2.49
N ARG A 100 -37.49 -3.26 1.17
CA ARG A 100 -38.02 -4.18 0.14
C ARG A 100 -36.95 -4.71 -0.82
N GLN A 101 -35.86 -3.98 -1.00
CA GLN A 101 -34.77 -4.30 -1.90
C GLN A 101 -33.44 -4.38 -1.14
N LEU A 102 -32.57 -5.28 -1.60
CA LEU A 102 -31.20 -5.38 -1.13
C LEU A 102 -30.32 -4.39 -1.92
N VAL A 103 -29.57 -3.56 -1.20
CA VAL A 103 -28.55 -2.67 -1.75
C VAL A 103 -27.20 -3.33 -1.54
N GLN A 104 -26.38 -3.33 -2.58
CA GLN A 104 -24.99 -3.77 -2.55
C GLN A 104 -24.10 -2.62 -3.00
N TRP A 105 -22.99 -2.40 -2.33
CA TRP A 105 -22.10 -1.28 -2.62
C TRP A 105 -20.64 -1.65 -2.34
N PRO A 106 -19.66 -1.21 -3.16
CA PRO A 106 -18.24 -1.49 -2.91
C PRO A 106 -17.82 -1.05 -1.51
N VAL A 107 -17.09 -1.90 -0.77
CA VAL A 107 -16.68 -1.61 0.62
C VAL A 107 -15.85 -0.33 0.75
N GLN A 108 -15.96 0.36 1.89
CA GLN A 108 -15.36 1.69 2.09
C GLN A 108 -13.82 1.67 2.03
N GLU A 109 -13.19 0.52 2.28
CA GLU A 109 -11.76 0.28 2.09
C GLU A 109 -11.28 0.65 0.68
N LEU A 110 -12.13 0.47 -0.34
CA LEU A 110 -11.81 0.76 -1.73
C LEU A 110 -11.67 2.27 -2.02
N GLU A 111 -12.17 3.14 -1.14
CA GLU A 111 -11.88 4.58 -1.19
C GLU A 111 -10.37 4.84 -1.02
N LYS A 112 -9.65 3.99 -0.27
CA LYS A 112 -8.18 4.06 -0.10
C LYS A 112 -7.43 3.79 -1.41
N LEU A 113 -8.07 3.11 -2.39
CA LEU A 113 -7.49 2.81 -3.71
C LEU A 113 -7.69 3.95 -4.72
N ARG A 114 -8.48 5.00 -4.40
CA ARG A 114 -8.80 6.11 -5.33
C ARG A 114 -7.69 7.16 -5.39
N GLY A 115 -6.64 6.88 -6.17
CA GLY A 115 -5.51 7.79 -6.37
C GLY A 115 -5.78 9.01 -7.27
N ARG A 116 -5.44 10.22 -6.80
CA ARG A 116 -5.13 11.37 -7.69
C ARG A 116 -3.68 11.26 -8.20
N ARG A 117 -3.40 11.81 -9.40
CA ARG A 117 -2.16 11.57 -10.18
C ARG A 117 -0.85 12.05 -9.52
N TRP A 118 -0.31 11.23 -8.61
CA TRP A 118 1.13 11.10 -8.34
C TRP A 118 1.50 9.65 -8.67
N LYS A 119 1.46 9.31 -9.96
CA LYS A 119 1.37 7.92 -10.44
C LYS A 119 2.60 7.05 -10.14
N ASP A 120 3.77 7.65 -10.03
CA ASP A 120 5.03 6.94 -9.88
C ASP A 120 5.97 7.79 -9.01
N ALA A 121 6.39 7.20 -7.88
CA ALA A 121 7.34 7.81 -6.96
C ALA A 121 8.78 7.72 -7.48
N GLN A 122 9.17 6.59 -8.06
CA GLN A 122 10.51 6.31 -8.57
C GLN A 122 10.85 7.20 -9.75
N GLU A 123 9.91 7.34 -10.70
CA GLU A 123 10.07 8.21 -11.86
C GLU A 123 10.10 9.70 -11.47
N LEU A 124 9.35 10.09 -10.44
CA LEU A 124 9.45 11.43 -9.85
C LEU A 124 10.80 11.63 -9.16
N CYS A 125 11.35 10.60 -8.52
CA CYS A 125 12.67 10.61 -7.91
C CYS A 125 13.78 10.82 -8.96
N LYS A 126 13.83 9.99 -10.01
CA LYS A 126 14.78 10.12 -11.14
C LYS A 126 14.74 11.53 -11.76
N LYS A 127 13.55 12.08 -11.97
CA LYS A 127 13.35 13.43 -12.56
C LYS A 127 13.60 14.59 -11.59
N LYS A 128 13.73 14.31 -10.29
CA LYS A 128 13.91 15.29 -9.20
C LYS A 128 14.84 14.73 -8.12
N GLY A 129 16.00 14.22 -8.56
CA GLY A 129 17.09 13.67 -7.74
C GLY A 129 17.71 14.67 -6.76
N ALA A 130 18.74 14.26 -6.02
CA ALA A 130 19.32 15.05 -4.94
C ALA A 130 19.92 16.39 -5.40
N ASP A 131 20.53 16.43 -6.59
CA ASP A 131 21.23 17.60 -7.11
C ASP A 131 20.30 18.60 -7.83
N VAL A 132 19.03 18.24 -8.06
CA VAL A 132 18.02 19.15 -8.64
C VAL A 132 17.44 20.03 -7.52
N ALA A 133 17.56 21.35 -7.64
CA ALA A 133 17.03 22.29 -6.65
C ALA A 133 15.50 22.13 -6.42
N GLY A 134 15.00 22.66 -5.30
CA GLY A 134 13.55 22.65 -4.99
C GLY A 134 13.12 23.71 -3.99
N GLY A 135 11.82 23.71 -3.65
CA GLY A 135 11.26 24.65 -2.66
C GLY A 135 11.62 24.23 -1.24
N VAL A 136 11.05 23.12 -0.77
CA VAL A 136 11.41 22.47 0.50
C VAL A 136 12.06 21.13 0.18
N GLY A 137 13.39 21.10 0.33
CA GLY A 137 14.24 20.01 -0.15
C GLY A 137 14.55 20.04 -1.65
N PRO A 138 15.36 19.08 -2.14
CA PRO A 138 15.67 17.82 -1.46
C PRO A 138 16.62 18.01 -0.28
N PHE A 139 16.34 17.34 0.84
CA PHE A 139 17.16 17.39 2.05
C PHE A 139 17.28 16.01 2.68
N GLY A 140 18.43 15.70 3.26
CA GLY A 140 18.70 14.38 3.83
C GLY A 140 20.18 14.11 4.01
N LEU A 141 20.59 12.89 3.64
CA LEU A 141 21.93 12.35 3.85
C LEU A 141 22.56 11.93 2.52
N TRP A 142 23.83 12.26 2.32
CA TRP A 142 24.71 11.50 1.42
C TRP A 142 25.42 10.45 2.28
N VAL A 143 25.17 9.18 1.97
CA VAL A 143 25.72 8.01 2.67
C VAL A 143 26.64 7.25 1.74
N LEU A 144 27.64 6.57 2.30
CA LEU A 144 28.71 5.93 1.52
C LEU A 144 29.26 6.92 0.49
N ALA A 145 29.67 8.09 0.98
CA ALA A 145 30.19 9.18 0.16
C ALA A 145 31.73 9.17 0.20
N SER A 146 32.38 9.40 -0.95
CA SER A 146 33.83 9.59 -1.04
C SER A 146 34.22 11.01 -0.60
N GLY A 147 35.48 11.23 -0.23
CA GLY A 147 35.95 12.53 0.28
C GLY A 147 35.86 13.69 -0.73
N ASP A 148 35.83 13.39 -2.03
CA ASP A 148 35.58 14.31 -3.15
C ASP A 148 34.09 14.36 -3.59
N LEU A 149 33.23 13.56 -2.93
CA LEU A 149 31.81 13.37 -3.22
C LEU A 149 31.50 12.83 -4.65
N SER A 150 32.48 12.28 -5.38
CA SER A 150 32.26 11.71 -6.72
C SER A 150 31.47 10.40 -6.68
N GLU A 151 31.67 9.59 -5.63
CA GLU A 151 30.73 8.55 -5.21
C GLU A 151 29.88 9.06 -4.03
N ARG A 152 28.56 8.87 -4.12
CA ARG A 152 27.61 9.11 -3.02
C ARG A 152 26.27 8.44 -3.31
N THR A 153 25.65 7.84 -2.28
CA THR A 153 24.26 7.39 -2.32
C THR A 153 23.39 8.43 -1.61
N ALA A 154 22.35 8.95 -2.26
CA ALA A 154 21.56 10.04 -1.70
C ALA A 154 20.22 9.58 -1.12
N VAL A 155 20.08 9.69 0.21
CA VAL A 155 18.86 9.39 0.98
C VAL A 155 18.18 10.71 1.33
N PHE A 156 17.03 11.04 0.74
CA PHE A 156 16.45 12.37 0.93
C PHE A 156 14.92 12.43 0.94
N PHE A 157 14.39 13.44 1.63
CA PHE A 157 13.01 13.89 1.46
C PHE A 157 12.93 15.05 0.47
N ARG A 158 11.91 15.05 -0.38
CA ARG A 158 11.49 16.22 -1.17
C ARG A 158 10.01 16.50 -0.90
N VAL A 159 9.66 17.76 -0.66
CA VAL A 159 8.28 18.16 -0.35
C VAL A 159 7.72 19.01 -1.49
N PHE A 160 6.58 18.58 -2.01
CA PHE A 160 5.84 19.23 -3.10
C PHE A 160 4.58 19.93 -2.55
N LYS A 161 4.26 21.10 -3.09
CA LYS A 161 3.01 21.81 -2.79
C LYS A 161 1.86 21.20 -3.59
N GLY A 162 0.98 20.45 -2.95
CA GLY A 162 -0.29 20.01 -3.52
C GLY A 162 -1.36 21.10 -3.47
N LYS A 163 -2.58 20.79 -3.95
CA LYS A 163 -3.73 21.72 -3.91
C LYS A 163 -4.34 21.87 -2.52
N GLU A 164 -4.32 20.81 -1.72
CA GLU A 164 -5.06 20.68 -0.45
C GLU A 164 -4.10 20.40 0.72
N LYS A 165 -3.23 19.39 0.59
CA LYS A 165 -2.07 19.14 1.47
C LYS A 165 -0.75 19.11 0.70
N HIS A 166 0.37 19.27 1.40
CA HIS A 166 1.69 18.97 0.82
C HIS A 166 1.87 17.46 0.60
N VAL A 167 2.72 17.10 -0.37
CA VAL A 167 3.06 15.71 -0.69
C VAL A 167 4.55 15.52 -0.42
N VAL A 168 4.90 14.53 0.41
CA VAL A 168 6.29 14.21 0.76
C VAL A 168 6.71 12.95 0.01
N LEU A 169 7.89 13.00 -0.59
CA LEU A 169 8.56 11.88 -1.25
C LEU A 169 9.81 11.52 -0.44
N LEU A 170 9.99 10.26 -0.07
CA LEU A 170 11.28 9.72 0.34
C LEU A 170 11.94 9.10 -0.89
N CYS A 171 13.24 9.34 -1.06
CA CYS A 171 14.07 8.87 -2.16
C CYS A 171 15.34 8.20 -1.65
N HIS A 172 15.73 7.10 -2.27
CA HIS A 172 17.12 6.75 -2.52
C HIS A 172 17.43 7.04 -3.99
N ASP A 173 18.54 7.73 -4.25
CA ASP A 173 19.06 7.96 -5.59
C ASP A 173 20.47 7.37 -5.64
N ASP A 174 20.58 6.19 -6.24
CA ASP A 174 21.81 5.40 -6.31
C ASP A 174 22.64 5.76 -7.56
N SER A 175 22.20 6.72 -8.38
CA SER A 175 22.81 7.10 -9.67
C SER A 175 24.31 7.45 -9.57
N SER A 176 24.73 8.09 -8.48
CA SER A 176 26.13 8.40 -8.14
C SER A 176 26.78 7.43 -7.14
N SER A 177 26.15 6.30 -6.82
CA SER A 177 26.64 5.38 -5.75
C SER A 177 27.94 4.63 -6.07
N THR A 178 28.36 4.56 -7.33
CA THR A 178 29.63 3.95 -7.73
C THR A 178 30.12 4.43 -9.09
N SER A 179 31.45 4.54 -9.23
CA SER A 179 32.15 4.79 -10.51
C SER A 179 32.20 3.55 -11.42
N ARG A 180 31.96 2.35 -10.86
CA ARG A 180 32.10 1.07 -11.57
C ARG A 180 31.06 0.90 -12.69
N ALA A 181 31.54 0.73 -13.91
CA ALA A 181 30.70 0.43 -15.08
C ALA A 181 29.93 -0.90 -14.91
N GLY A 182 28.78 -1.01 -15.58
CA GLY A 182 27.93 -2.22 -15.55
C GLY A 182 27.12 -2.42 -14.27
N VAL A 183 27.29 -1.60 -13.23
CA VAL A 183 26.45 -1.66 -12.03
C VAL A 183 25.10 -1.00 -12.30
N TRP A 184 24.02 -1.71 -11.98
CA TRP A 184 22.67 -1.14 -12.00
C TRP A 184 22.51 -0.15 -10.83
N LYS A 185 22.18 1.10 -11.18
CA LYS A 185 22.10 2.24 -10.25
C LYS A 185 20.71 2.91 -10.35
N PRO A 186 19.68 2.35 -9.70
CA PRO A 186 18.31 2.86 -9.78
C PRO A 186 18.11 4.13 -8.91
N SER A 187 16.90 4.68 -8.97
CA SER A 187 16.38 5.55 -7.91
C SER A 187 15.09 4.94 -7.39
N PHE A 188 15.05 4.60 -6.10
CA PHE A 188 13.87 4.05 -5.42
C PHE A 188 13.17 5.15 -4.63
N ALA A 189 11.84 5.15 -4.60
CA ALA A 189 11.10 6.16 -3.85
C ALA A 189 9.71 5.70 -3.45
N GLY A 190 9.16 6.35 -2.42
CA GLY A 190 7.79 6.17 -1.96
C GLY A 190 7.23 7.48 -1.41
N PHE A 191 5.91 7.65 -1.52
CA PHE A 191 5.22 8.78 -0.90
C PHE A 191 5.03 8.53 0.60
N VAL A 192 5.34 9.54 1.41
CA VAL A 192 5.29 9.47 2.86
C VAL A 192 4.01 10.13 3.35
N ASP A 193 3.08 9.36 3.93
CA ASP A 193 1.82 9.92 4.41
C ASP A 193 2.00 10.62 5.77
N VAL A 194 2.34 11.90 5.71
CA VAL A 194 2.49 12.83 6.84
C VAL A 194 1.79 14.15 6.55
N ASP A 195 1.36 14.86 7.60
CA ASP A 195 0.94 16.25 7.49
C ASP A 195 2.11 17.15 7.92
N ILE A 196 3.04 17.37 7.00
CA ILE A 196 4.24 18.18 7.26
C ILE A 196 3.92 19.65 7.60
N GLN A 197 2.70 20.14 7.34
CA GLN A 197 2.26 21.49 7.72
C GLN A 197 1.87 21.55 9.21
N LYS A 198 1.17 20.52 9.68
CA LYS A 198 0.78 20.32 11.08
C LYS A 198 1.97 19.90 11.94
N ASP A 199 2.66 18.83 11.53
CA ASP A 199 3.69 18.15 12.32
C ASP A 199 5.02 18.94 12.33
N ARG A 200 5.28 19.72 11.26
CA ARG A 200 6.48 20.57 11.03
C ARG A 200 7.84 19.86 11.19
N LYS A 201 7.83 18.53 11.27
CA LYS A 201 8.98 17.65 11.47
C LYS A 201 8.75 16.37 10.68
N ILE A 202 9.85 15.74 10.26
CA ILE A 202 9.85 14.39 9.71
C ILE A 202 11.08 13.66 10.25
N SER A 203 10.93 12.38 10.56
CA SER A 203 12.04 11.53 11.01
C SER A 203 12.61 10.72 9.85
N LEU A 204 13.94 10.56 9.86
CA LEU A 204 14.67 9.59 9.06
C LEU A 204 15.49 8.73 10.03
N ARG A 205 15.45 7.42 9.85
CA ARG A 205 16.46 6.49 10.38
C ARG A 205 17.03 5.74 9.18
N SER A 206 18.34 5.68 9.07
CA SER A 206 19.02 4.87 8.05
C SER A 206 19.96 3.88 8.72
N LEU A 207 19.94 2.64 8.26
CA LEU A 207 20.94 1.61 8.51
C LEU A 207 21.85 1.59 7.29
N ILE A 208 23.16 1.59 7.52
CA ILE A 208 24.18 1.73 6.48
C ILE A 208 25.22 0.64 6.73
N ASP A 209 25.37 -0.25 5.76
CA ASP A 209 26.34 -1.35 5.73
C ASP A 209 27.12 -1.30 4.39
N ALA A 210 28.20 -2.07 4.27
CA ALA A 210 29.17 -1.96 3.18
C ALA A 210 28.61 -2.11 1.74
N SER A 211 27.42 -2.70 1.59
CA SER A 211 26.69 -2.73 0.29
C SER A 211 25.17 -2.59 0.40
N VAL A 212 24.67 -2.11 1.54
CA VAL A 212 23.23 -1.98 1.83
C VAL A 212 22.96 -0.65 2.51
N VAL A 213 21.96 0.08 2.00
CA VAL A 213 21.39 1.24 2.70
C VAL A 213 19.91 0.97 2.88
N GLU A 214 19.41 1.00 4.11
CA GLU A 214 17.99 0.83 4.42
C GLU A 214 17.46 2.01 5.24
N SER A 215 16.44 2.70 4.73
CA SER A 215 15.94 3.96 5.29
C SER A 215 14.45 3.93 5.59
N PHE A 216 14.12 4.40 6.80
CA PHE A 216 12.79 4.43 7.38
C PHE A 216 12.33 5.88 7.54
N GLY A 217 11.44 6.33 6.65
CA GLY A 217 10.84 7.67 6.68
C GLY A 217 9.63 7.74 7.59
N ALA A 218 9.50 8.86 8.33
CA ALA A 218 8.39 9.16 9.22
C ALA A 218 8.04 8.03 10.21
N GLY A 219 9.06 7.36 10.75
CA GLY A 219 8.90 6.24 11.69
C GLY A 219 8.58 4.89 11.04
N GLY A 220 8.87 4.71 9.74
CA GLY A 220 8.61 3.47 9.01
C GLY A 220 7.33 3.48 8.16
N LYS A 221 6.67 4.65 8.00
CA LYS A 221 5.56 4.81 7.04
C LYS A 221 6.00 4.62 5.58
N THR A 222 7.28 4.78 5.31
CA THR A 222 7.90 4.47 4.02
C THR A 222 9.28 3.89 4.30
N CYS A 223 9.55 2.70 3.77
CA CYS A 223 10.83 2.01 3.91
C CYS A 223 11.44 1.86 2.50
N ILE A 224 12.74 2.10 2.37
CA ILE A 224 13.48 1.94 1.10
C ILE A 224 14.82 1.28 1.37
N THR A 225 15.15 0.26 0.57
CA THR A 225 16.40 -0.49 0.68
C THR A 225 17.13 -0.47 -0.67
N SER A 226 18.35 0.08 -0.71
CA SER A 226 19.22 0.09 -1.88
C SER A 226 20.37 -0.91 -1.73
N ARG A 227 20.81 -1.48 -2.85
CA ARG A 227 22.05 -2.26 -2.96
C ARG A 227 23.06 -1.47 -3.78
N VAL A 228 24.13 -1.02 -3.12
CA VAL A 228 25.13 -0.11 -3.69
C VAL A 228 26.53 -0.69 -3.52
N TYR A 229 27.45 -0.33 -4.42
CA TYR A 229 28.77 -0.96 -4.51
C TYR A 229 29.87 0.09 -4.76
N PRO A 230 30.11 1.03 -3.82
CA PRO A 230 31.17 2.03 -3.95
C PRO A 230 32.55 1.38 -4.10
N VAL A 231 33.46 2.10 -4.76
CA VAL A 231 34.87 1.71 -4.96
C VAL A 231 35.80 2.62 -4.16
N HIS A 232 35.43 3.89 -4.00
CA HIS A 232 36.19 4.92 -3.30
C HIS A 232 35.62 5.17 -1.89
N ALA A 233 34.30 5.09 -1.72
CA ALA A 233 33.63 5.27 -0.43
C ALA A 233 33.55 3.97 0.40
N VAL A 234 34.71 3.37 0.71
CA VAL A 234 34.81 2.06 1.38
C VAL A 234 35.60 2.16 2.70
N GLY A 235 35.10 1.51 3.76
CA GLY A 235 35.76 1.47 5.05
C GLY A 235 35.99 2.87 5.64
N GLY A 236 37.22 3.19 6.02
CA GLY A 236 37.59 4.50 6.57
C GLY A 236 37.48 5.68 5.58
N ALA A 237 37.30 5.42 4.29
CA ALA A 237 37.05 6.43 3.25
C ALA A 237 35.55 6.67 2.97
N ALA A 238 34.66 5.96 3.68
CA ALA A 238 33.22 6.16 3.59
C ALA A 238 32.76 7.27 4.55
N HIS A 239 32.23 8.35 4.01
CA HIS A 239 31.72 9.49 4.77
C HIS A 239 30.19 9.58 4.79
N LEU A 240 29.69 10.36 5.76
CA LEU A 240 28.28 10.67 5.98
C LEU A 240 28.11 12.19 6.04
N HIS A 241 27.36 12.76 5.11
CA HIS A 241 27.08 14.20 5.05
C HIS A 241 25.59 14.46 5.14
N ALA A 242 25.17 15.48 5.89
CA ALA A 242 23.81 16.01 5.81
C ALA A 242 23.76 17.14 4.77
N PHE A 243 22.73 17.16 3.93
CA PHE A 243 22.59 18.16 2.86
C PHE A 243 21.17 18.75 2.77
N ASN A 244 21.08 19.95 2.21
CA ASN A 244 19.83 20.59 1.78
C ASN A 244 20.08 21.37 0.48
N ASN A 245 19.37 20.99 -0.58
CA ASN A 245 19.35 21.66 -1.88
C ASN A 245 17.95 22.25 -2.17
N GLY A 246 17.19 22.54 -1.11
CA GLY A 246 15.95 23.33 -1.16
C GLY A 246 16.18 24.79 -0.78
N ALA A 247 15.43 25.70 -1.41
CA ALA A 247 15.47 27.13 -1.12
C ALA A 247 15.01 27.47 0.31
N ALA A 248 14.15 26.65 0.91
CA ALA A 248 13.78 26.76 2.32
C ALA A 248 14.85 26.13 3.23
N ALA A 249 15.20 26.83 4.31
CA ALA A 249 16.08 26.32 5.34
C ALA A 249 15.43 25.16 6.11
N VAL A 250 16.18 24.08 6.32
CA VAL A 250 15.74 22.89 7.07
C VAL A 250 16.61 22.74 8.32
N LYS A 251 15.99 22.66 9.50
CA LYS A 251 16.70 22.48 10.78
C LYS A 251 16.66 21.02 11.22
N ILE A 252 17.82 20.37 11.29
CA ILE A 252 17.99 19.09 11.99
C ILE A 252 17.80 19.35 13.48
N SER A 253 16.68 18.90 14.06
CA SER A 253 16.36 19.13 15.48
C SER A 253 16.94 18.08 16.43
N LEU A 254 17.33 16.93 15.89
CA LEU A 254 18.05 15.86 16.58
C LEU A 254 18.82 15.06 15.53
N LEU A 255 20.10 14.78 15.79
CA LEU A 255 20.88 13.79 15.05
C LEU A 255 21.48 12.82 16.08
N ARG A 256 21.45 11.53 15.77
CA ARG A 256 22.16 10.48 16.52
C ARG A 256 22.71 9.51 15.49
N ALA A 257 23.98 9.15 15.65
CA ALA A 257 24.68 8.18 14.83
C ALA A 257 25.36 7.17 15.76
N TRP A 258 25.45 5.93 15.31
CA TRP A 258 26.08 4.83 16.03
C TRP A 258 26.86 4.00 15.02
N GLN A 259 28.08 3.59 15.38
CA GLN A 259 28.75 2.51 14.67
C GLN A 259 28.13 1.18 15.13
N MET A 260 27.65 0.37 14.19
CA MET A 260 27.17 -0.97 14.49
C MET A 260 28.36 -1.90 14.73
N GLY A 261 28.28 -2.77 15.74
CA GLY A 261 29.26 -3.84 15.93
C GLY A 261 29.02 -5.00 14.95
N THR A 262 30.06 -5.78 14.69
CA THR A 262 29.97 -6.99 13.85
C THR A 262 28.93 -7.97 14.44
N PRO A 263 27.92 -8.41 13.68
CA PRO A 263 26.95 -9.37 14.18
C PRO A 263 27.60 -10.76 14.28
N ASN A 264 27.35 -11.46 15.39
CA ASN A 264 27.88 -12.81 15.60
C ASN A 264 27.02 -13.84 14.86
N MET A 265 27.34 -14.10 13.59
CA MET A 265 26.64 -15.05 12.72
C MET A 265 27.60 -16.09 12.16
N ASN A 266 27.10 -17.31 11.94
CA ASN A 266 27.86 -18.43 11.38
C ASN A 266 29.18 -18.71 12.12
N GLN A 267 29.17 -18.69 13.45
CA GLN A 267 30.26 -19.31 14.21
C GLN A 267 30.35 -20.79 13.80
N PRO A 268 31.54 -21.33 13.53
CA PRO A 268 31.69 -22.78 13.37
C PRO A 268 31.30 -23.44 14.70
N THR A 269 30.47 -24.49 14.64
CA THR A 269 30.29 -25.39 15.77
C THR A 269 31.65 -25.98 16.13
N GLU A 270 32.00 -25.97 17.42
CA GLU A 270 33.21 -26.66 17.90
C GLU A 270 33.13 -28.17 17.57
N PRO A 271 34.27 -28.81 17.22
CA PRO A 271 34.33 -30.18 16.72
C PRO A 271 34.15 -31.26 17.80
#